data_AF-A0A9Q1H6H3-F1
#
_entry.id   AF-A0A9Q1H6H3-F1
#
_cell.length_a   1.000
_cell.length_b   1.000
_cell.length_c   1.000
_cell.angle_alpha   90.00
_cell.angle_beta   90.00
_cell.angle_gamma   90.00
#
_symmetry.space_group_name_H-M   'P 1'
#
loop_
_entity.id
_entity.type
_entity.pdbx_description
1 polymer ?
#
loop_
_entity_poly.entity_id
_entity_poly.type
_entity_poly.pdbx_seq_one_letter_code
_entity_poly.pdbx_strand_id
1 'polypeptide(L)'
;METYLNNVYYDPSHPAAFGGVGAIKRAAKQDKRNISVKKITEWLQGRYAYTLHKPLRKTFQRNTVIVSGIDSQWQADLVDVSSFAKQNKGYRYILTCIDILSKFALARALKDKTARSVIRAFRSILHEQNRKPQALQTDKRKEFLNKPFQKFLLDEKIRFFTTNNETKASVVERFNRTLKTKMWRYFTANGTRRYSDVLQKFLDGYNRTEHRSIGMAPKDVNEYCQKKVWQRLYGDVAVAERGFKFALGDTVRISMATRPFRKGYLPQWTDEVFTVARRIQRVPPVYRLKDYDGEMIEGTFYEQEMQKVSKEDQTYRIEKIICRRTRNGRKEYFVKWKGYPSKFNSWVTEVYTLTLPSNSSPLLYPDNTVTRYRVKLAQPISLKGQWEVGLAEIIYPHQWYNVDEECEYSYTVNGGHQWWRKQIQPGHYGSMKDIFELLETNYLERIKYVYHDKTRKLEIQLEEGAQVRFKGRLADMLGFQAEAPTVTQSITLDRPIDLRQPHNLYVYCDIVEPRAVGHTRVPLLRVVNVKQKYGEDVSMIFTNIHYQPVKQKYFDTIEIDIRDSVGRKVPFARGNVIVTLHFCLKRASHFV
;
A
#
# COMPACT_ATOMS: atom_id res chain seq x y z
N MET A 1 -14.88 -12.95 1.19
CA MET A 1 -14.87 -11.65 1.89
C MET A 1 -13.97 -10.65 1.17
N GLU A 2 -12.70 -11.01 0.94
CA GLU A 2 -11.71 -10.11 0.33
C GLU A 2 -12.09 -9.62 -1.08
N THR A 3 -12.60 -10.52 -1.95
CA THR A 3 -13.08 -10.16 -3.29
C THR A 3 -14.14 -9.05 -3.25
N TYR A 4 -15.05 -9.11 -2.28
CA TYR A 4 -16.09 -8.10 -2.11
C TYR A 4 -15.53 -6.76 -1.66
N LEU A 5 -14.63 -6.78 -0.65
CA LEU A 5 -13.98 -5.56 -0.18
C LEU A 5 -13.16 -4.89 -1.28
N ASN A 6 -12.45 -5.68 -2.12
CA ASN A 6 -11.73 -5.17 -3.27
C ASN A 6 -12.69 -4.51 -4.28
N ASN A 7 -13.78 -5.18 -4.67
CA ASN A 7 -14.73 -4.65 -5.64
C ASN A 7 -15.36 -3.34 -5.16
N VAL A 8 -15.82 -3.29 -3.91
CA VAL A 8 -16.49 -2.11 -3.33
C VAL A 8 -15.52 -0.94 -3.11
N TYR A 9 -14.26 -1.22 -2.75
CA TYR A 9 -13.29 -0.18 -2.41
C TYR A 9 -12.60 0.42 -3.65
N TYR A 10 -12.33 -0.39 -4.67
CA TYR A 10 -11.57 0.02 -5.86
C TYR A 10 -12.45 0.41 -7.04
N ASP A 11 -13.76 0.17 -6.99
CA ASP A 11 -14.71 0.70 -7.97
C ASP A 11 -14.98 2.18 -7.70
N PRO A 12 -14.52 3.13 -8.54
CA PRO A 12 -14.71 4.56 -8.32
C PRO A 12 -16.18 5.00 -8.34
N SER A 13 -17.06 4.21 -8.95
CA SER A 13 -18.50 4.51 -9.02
C SER A 13 -19.24 4.12 -7.74
N HIS A 14 -18.63 3.30 -6.88
CA HIS A 14 -19.26 2.82 -5.66
C HIS A 14 -19.23 3.89 -4.55
N PRO A 15 -20.30 4.10 -3.77
CA PRO A 15 -20.32 5.06 -2.63
C PRO A 15 -19.29 4.82 -1.50
N ALA A 16 -18.58 3.69 -1.53
CA ALA A 16 -17.57 3.31 -0.55
C ALA A 16 -16.15 3.31 -1.14
N ALA A 17 -16.02 3.73 -2.41
CA ALA A 17 -14.76 3.84 -3.13
C ALA A 17 -13.75 4.64 -2.34
N PHE A 18 -12.56 4.08 -2.13
CA PHE A 18 -11.46 4.69 -1.38
C PHE A 18 -11.82 5.26 0.00
N GLY A 19 -12.96 4.81 0.56
CA GLY A 19 -13.55 5.37 1.76
C GLY A 19 -12.95 4.84 3.07
N GLY A 20 -13.49 5.33 4.18
CA GLY A 20 -13.14 4.83 5.52
C GLY A 20 -13.91 3.56 5.89
N VAL A 21 -13.54 2.98 7.05
CA VAL A 21 -14.22 1.82 7.65
C VAL A 21 -15.74 1.99 7.71
N GLY A 22 -16.22 3.19 8.05
CA GLY A 22 -17.65 3.50 8.12
C GLY A 22 -18.37 3.43 6.76
N ALA A 23 -17.72 3.86 5.68
CA ALA A 23 -18.30 3.79 4.34
C ALA A 23 -18.46 2.34 3.88
N ILE A 24 -17.41 1.53 4.07
CA ILE A 24 -17.43 0.09 3.75
C ILE A 24 -18.44 -0.65 4.62
N LYS A 25 -18.57 -0.31 5.91
CA LYS A 25 -19.55 -0.94 6.81
C LYS A 25 -20.99 -0.62 6.41
N ARG A 26 -21.26 0.60 5.93
CA ARG A 26 -22.58 0.98 5.39
C ARG A 26 -22.90 0.22 4.11
N ALA A 27 -21.95 0.15 3.17
CA ALA A 27 -22.10 -0.64 1.94
C ALA A 27 -22.36 -2.13 2.25
N ALA A 28 -21.57 -2.73 3.14
CA ALA A 28 -21.77 -4.11 3.56
C ALA A 28 -23.15 -4.35 4.18
N LYS A 29 -23.68 -3.39 4.97
CA LYS A 29 -25.02 -3.48 5.55
C LYS A 29 -26.11 -3.40 4.47
N GLN A 30 -25.95 -2.52 3.49
CA GLN A 30 -26.88 -2.36 2.36
C GLN A 30 -26.95 -3.65 1.51
N ASP A 31 -25.81 -4.30 1.30
CA ASP A 31 -25.73 -5.57 0.57
C ASP A 31 -26.07 -6.81 1.43
N LYS A 32 -26.67 -6.59 2.62
CA LYS A 32 -27.05 -7.64 3.58
C LYS A 32 -25.88 -8.55 4.01
N ARG A 33 -24.64 -8.04 4.01
CA ARG A 33 -23.44 -8.75 4.44
C ARG A 33 -23.03 -8.37 5.86
N ASN A 34 -22.94 -9.36 6.74
CA ASN A 34 -22.47 -9.15 8.09
C ASN A 34 -20.93 -9.20 8.18
N ILE A 35 -20.28 -8.05 7.98
CA ILE A 35 -18.82 -7.92 8.11
C ILE A 35 -18.47 -7.11 9.36
N SER A 36 -17.63 -7.66 10.23
CA SER A 36 -17.19 -6.94 11.45
C SER A 36 -16.30 -5.73 11.13
N VAL A 37 -16.40 -4.68 11.95
CA VAL A 37 -15.56 -3.48 11.86
C VAL A 37 -14.08 -3.82 12.02
N LYS A 38 -13.76 -4.80 12.87
CA LYS A 38 -12.40 -5.31 13.10
C LYS A 38 -11.79 -5.85 11.81
N LYS A 39 -12.47 -6.76 11.12
CA LYS A 39 -11.98 -7.34 9.86
C LYS A 39 -11.85 -6.30 8.73
N ILE A 40 -12.76 -5.32 8.64
CA ILE A 40 -12.62 -4.22 7.66
C ILE A 40 -11.36 -3.38 7.98
N THR A 41 -11.12 -3.13 9.26
CA THR A 41 -9.96 -2.35 9.71
C THR A 41 -8.65 -3.08 9.41
N GLU A 42 -8.57 -4.38 9.71
CA GLU A 42 -7.43 -5.23 9.38
C GLU A 42 -7.16 -5.25 7.88
N TRP A 43 -8.22 -5.42 7.06
CA TRP A 43 -8.10 -5.38 5.61
C TRP A 43 -7.59 -4.03 5.08
N LEU A 44 -8.12 -2.91 5.61
CA LEU A 44 -7.67 -1.57 5.24
C LEU A 44 -6.23 -1.27 5.69
N GLN A 45 -5.75 -1.88 6.78
CA GLN A 45 -4.34 -1.77 7.20
C GLN A 45 -3.37 -2.36 6.17
N GLY A 46 -3.84 -3.30 5.33
CA GLY A 46 -3.10 -3.84 4.19
C GLY A 46 -3.09 -2.95 2.95
N ARG A 47 -3.94 -1.91 2.88
CA ARG A 47 -4.07 -1.07 1.69
C ARG A 47 -3.18 0.17 1.78
N TYR A 48 -2.21 0.23 0.89
CA TYR A 48 -1.22 1.31 0.86
C TYR A 48 -1.85 2.71 0.66
N ALA A 49 -2.80 2.85 -0.27
CA ALA A 49 -3.48 4.12 -0.51
C ALA A 49 -4.25 4.62 0.73
N TYR A 50 -5.00 3.72 1.38
CA TYR A 50 -5.70 4.03 2.63
C TYR A 50 -4.74 4.47 3.74
N THR A 51 -3.65 3.71 3.92
CA THR A 51 -2.75 3.96 5.04
C THR A 51 -1.94 5.24 4.90
N LEU A 52 -1.56 5.63 3.69
CA LEU A 52 -0.84 6.89 3.44
C LEU A 52 -1.69 8.16 3.54
N HIS A 53 -2.96 8.06 3.18
CA HIS A 53 -3.88 9.20 3.10
C HIS A 53 -4.80 9.32 4.32
N LYS A 54 -4.62 8.47 5.33
CA LYS A 54 -5.44 8.55 6.55
C LYS A 54 -5.28 9.93 7.19
N PRO A 55 -6.38 10.60 7.60
CA PRO A 55 -6.28 11.91 8.23
C PRO A 55 -5.45 11.89 9.52
N LEU A 56 -4.53 12.84 9.68
CA LEU A 56 -3.72 12.99 10.88
C LEU A 56 -4.46 13.78 11.97
N ARG A 57 -4.49 13.25 13.20
CA ARG A 57 -4.98 13.97 14.37
C ARG A 57 -3.88 14.87 14.94
N LYS A 58 -3.98 16.18 14.71
CA LYS A 58 -2.97 17.17 15.16
C LYS A 58 -3.10 17.57 16.63
N THR A 59 -4.34 17.58 17.14
CA THR A 59 -4.70 17.99 18.50
C THR A 59 -5.03 16.77 19.36
N PHE A 60 -4.17 16.53 20.35
CA PHE A 60 -4.31 15.46 21.33
C PHE A 60 -3.51 15.83 22.59
N GLN A 61 -3.86 15.19 23.71
CA GLN A 61 -3.16 15.35 24.99
C GLN A 61 -1.72 14.87 24.84
N ARG A 62 -0.76 15.62 25.37
CA ARG A 62 0.66 15.24 25.38
C ARG A 62 1.14 15.17 26.83
N ASN A 63 2.23 14.45 27.05
CA ASN A 63 2.85 14.37 28.37
C ASN A 63 3.27 15.77 28.82
N THR A 64 2.85 16.15 30.02
CA THR A 64 3.25 17.40 30.67
C THR A 64 4.67 17.28 31.21
N VAL A 65 5.41 18.40 31.20
CA VAL A 65 6.70 18.49 31.90
C VAL A 65 6.39 18.84 33.35
N ILE A 66 6.60 17.86 34.23
CA ILE A 66 6.39 18.02 35.68
C ILE A 66 7.73 18.38 36.30
N VAL A 67 7.72 19.39 37.17
CA VAL A 67 8.91 19.88 37.86
C VAL A 67 8.62 19.95 39.36
N SER A 68 9.67 19.86 40.19
CA SER A 68 9.53 19.71 41.64
C SER A 68 9.26 21.02 42.38
N GLY A 69 9.73 22.15 41.85
CA GLY A 69 9.69 23.44 42.54
C GLY A 69 10.11 24.60 41.66
N ILE A 70 10.13 25.80 42.23
CA ILE A 70 10.69 27.00 41.57
C ILE A 70 12.17 26.75 41.28
N ASP A 71 12.65 27.17 40.10
CA ASP A 71 14.04 27.03 39.68
C ASP A 71 14.56 25.58 39.63
N SER A 72 13.68 24.59 39.73
CA SER A 72 14.05 23.19 39.48
C SER A 72 14.41 22.98 38.01
N GLN A 73 13.71 23.64 37.09
CA GLN A 73 14.00 23.52 35.66
C GLN A 73 13.61 24.78 34.89
N TRP A 74 14.56 25.31 34.12
CA TRP A 74 14.32 26.39 33.17
C TRP A 74 14.31 25.86 31.74
N GLN A 75 13.55 26.53 30.88
CA GLN A 75 13.64 26.38 29.42
C GLN A 75 14.26 27.63 28.81
N ALA A 76 15.16 27.44 27.85
CA ALA A 76 15.72 28.55 27.09
C ALA A 76 15.67 28.33 25.58
N ASP A 77 15.51 29.43 24.84
CA ASP A 77 15.52 29.46 23.38
C ASP A 77 16.22 30.73 22.88
N LEU A 78 16.64 30.71 21.62
CA LEU A 78 17.20 31.84 20.92
C LEU A 78 16.30 32.26 19.76
N VAL A 79 15.60 33.36 19.96
CA VAL A 79 14.66 33.93 19.01
C VAL A 79 15.40 34.76 17.96
N ASP A 80 15.15 34.49 16.67
CA ASP A 80 15.67 35.30 15.56
C ASP A 80 14.77 36.52 15.31
N VAL A 81 15.39 37.70 15.35
CA VAL A 81 14.81 39.01 15.03
C VAL A 81 15.78 39.84 14.17
N SER A 82 16.65 39.17 13.42
CA SER A 82 17.72 39.78 12.61
C SER A 82 17.19 40.76 11.57
N SER A 83 15.97 40.56 11.07
CA SER A 83 15.28 41.47 10.14
C SER A 83 15.16 42.90 10.64
N PHE A 84 15.21 43.12 11.96
CA PHE A 84 15.07 44.45 12.57
C PHE A 84 16.40 45.00 13.12
N ALA A 85 17.53 44.32 12.86
CA ALA A 85 18.80 44.63 13.51
C ALA A 85 19.29 46.06 13.25
N LYS A 86 19.06 46.60 12.04
CA LYS A 86 19.45 47.98 11.67
C LYS A 86 18.83 49.03 12.61
N GLN A 87 17.57 48.84 12.99
CA GLN A 87 16.85 49.77 13.88
C GLN A 87 17.09 49.47 15.37
N ASN A 88 17.71 48.34 15.71
CA ASN A 88 17.87 47.85 17.07
C ASN A 88 19.33 47.77 17.50
N LYS A 89 20.14 48.79 17.18
CA LYS A 89 21.54 48.89 17.63
C LYS A 89 22.39 47.65 17.28
N GLY A 90 22.03 46.96 16.19
CA GLY A 90 22.69 45.73 15.72
C GLY A 90 22.27 44.44 16.44
N TYR A 91 21.27 44.46 17.33
CA TYR A 91 20.75 43.25 17.98
C TYR A 91 19.97 42.40 16.97
N ARG A 92 20.40 41.14 16.82
CA ARG A 92 19.85 40.17 15.86
C ARG A 92 19.05 39.05 16.51
N TYR A 93 19.31 38.79 17.78
CA TYR A 93 18.73 37.65 18.50
C TYR A 93 18.24 38.06 19.87
N ILE A 94 17.32 37.28 20.44
CA ILE A 94 16.87 37.43 21.81
C ILE A 94 17.02 36.07 22.49
N LEU A 95 17.88 35.99 23.50
CA LEU A 95 17.94 34.85 24.42
C LEU A 95 16.77 34.96 25.37
N THR A 96 15.88 33.97 25.38
CA THR A 96 14.76 33.88 26.31
C THR A 96 14.98 32.73 27.28
N CYS A 97 14.65 32.94 28.55
CA CYS A 97 14.72 31.96 29.63
C CYS A 97 13.42 32.03 30.42
N ILE A 98 12.84 30.89 30.78
CA ILE A 98 11.61 30.84 31.56
C ILE A 98 11.67 29.71 32.59
N ASP A 99 11.25 30.01 33.81
CA ASP A 99 11.03 28.99 34.85
C ASP A 99 9.75 28.21 34.55
N ILE A 100 9.81 26.87 34.60
CA ILE A 100 8.66 26.04 34.22
C ILE A 100 7.53 26.13 35.23
N LEU A 101 7.81 26.24 36.54
CA LEU A 101 6.75 26.25 37.55
C LEU A 101 6.10 27.63 37.65
N SER A 102 6.89 28.66 37.95
CA SER A 102 6.39 30.02 38.18
C SER A 102 6.03 30.76 36.91
N LYS A 103 6.45 30.27 35.74
CA LYS A 103 6.34 30.96 34.45
C LYS A 103 7.08 32.30 34.40
N PHE A 104 7.98 32.54 35.35
CA PHE A 104 8.77 33.76 35.39
C PHE A 104 9.75 33.77 34.22
N ALA A 105 9.71 34.82 33.40
CA ALA A 105 10.47 34.90 32.17
C ALA A 105 11.49 36.04 32.19
N LEU A 106 12.66 35.75 31.62
CA LEU A 106 13.79 36.66 31.47
C LEU A 106 14.25 36.63 30.01
N ALA A 107 14.72 37.77 29.50
CA ALA A 107 15.29 37.82 28.16
C ALA A 107 16.39 38.87 28.00
N ARG A 108 17.30 38.61 27.06
CA ARG A 108 18.42 39.49 26.69
C ARG A 108 18.59 39.55 25.18
N ALA A 109 18.78 40.76 24.65
CA ALA A 109 19.08 40.97 23.25
C ALA A 109 20.56 40.71 22.96
N LEU A 110 20.86 40.04 21.85
CA LEU A 110 22.20 39.62 21.44
C LEU A 110 22.49 40.06 20.00
N LYS A 111 23.73 40.44 19.73
CA LYS A 111 24.19 40.82 18.39
C LYS A 111 24.58 39.61 17.54
N ASP A 112 25.03 38.55 18.20
CA ASP A 112 25.58 37.34 17.58
C ASP A 112 25.20 36.08 18.38
N LYS A 113 25.57 34.93 17.82
CA LYS A 113 25.26 33.57 18.29
C LYS A 113 26.45 32.87 18.91
N THR A 114 27.53 33.60 19.21
CA THR A 114 28.76 33.00 19.72
C THR A 114 28.56 32.53 21.15
N ALA A 115 29.26 31.45 21.52
CA ALA A 115 29.22 30.92 22.88
C ALA A 115 29.53 32.00 23.93
N ARG A 116 30.50 32.89 23.67
CA ARG A 116 30.88 33.97 24.58
C ARG A 116 29.74 34.96 24.82
N SER A 117 29.02 35.36 23.76
CA SER A 117 27.90 36.29 23.83
C SER A 117 26.73 35.68 24.62
N VAL A 118 26.41 34.41 24.32
CA VAL A 118 25.36 33.66 25.03
C VAL A 118 25.71 33.45 26.51
N ILE A 119 26.94 33.05 26.84
CA ILE A 119 27.40 32.88 28.23
C ILE A 119 27.29 34.20 29.00
N ARG A 120 27.75 35.31 28.43
CA ARG A 120 27.70 36.63 29.08
C ARG A 120 26.26 37.04 29.41
N ALA A 121 25.35 36.84 28.46
CA ALA A 121 23.95 37.17 28.66
C ALA A 121 23.26 36.23 29.63
N PHE A 122 23.54 34.93 29.57
CA PHE A 122 22.99 33.97 30.53
C PHE A 122 23.49 34.24 31.94
N ARG A 123 24.78 34.57 32.11
CA ARG A 123 25.34 35.01 33.39
C ARG A 123 24.62 36.25 33.93
N SER A 124 24.36 37.25 33.07
CA SER A 124 23.56 38.42 33.45
C SER A 124 22.15 38.06 33.92
N ILE A 125 21.52 37.05 33.31
CA ILE A 125 20.19 36.55 33.71
C ILE A 125 20.25 35.89 35.09
N LEU A 126 21.26 35.06 35.37
CA LEU A 126 21.42 34.39 36.67
C LEU A 126 21.60 35.41 37.82
N HIS A 127 22.39 36.46 37.60
CA HIS A 127 22.68 37.44 38.65
C HIS A 127 21.56 38.47 38.86
N GLU A 128 20.78 38.84 37.84
CA GLU A 128 19.78 39.92 37.94
C GLU A 128 18.74 39.70 39.05
N GLN A 129 18.31 38.46 39.24
CA GLN A 129 17.31 38.10 40.25
C GLN A 129 17.88 37.19 41.34
N ASN A 130 19.20 36.96 41.34
CA ASN A 130 19.87 35.96 42.17
C ASN A 130 19.18 34.58 42.11
N ARG A 131 18.75 34.18 40.89
CA ARG A 131 18.02 32.94 40.64
C ARG A 131 18.81 32.02 39.72
N LYS A 132 18.74 30.73 39.98
CA LYS A 132 19.56 29.74 39.29
C LYS A 132 18.86 28.40 39.15
N PRO A 133 18.74 27.86 37.92
CA PRO A 133 18.08 26.58 37.71
C PRO A 133 18.95 25.40 38.14
N GLN A 134 18.33 24.36 38.68
CA GLN A 134 18.99 23.06 38.85
C GLN A 134 19.21 22.37 37.50
N ALA A 135 18.27 22.51 36.57
CA ALA A 135 18.38 21.96 35.22
C ALA A 135 17.97 22.96 34.13
N LEU A 136 18.71 22.98 33.02
CA LEU A 136 18.43 23.79 31.85
C LEU A 136 18.06 22.89 30.66
N GLN A 137 16.88 23.13 30.10
CA GLN A 137 16.39 22.47 28.90
C GLN A 137 16.43 23.44 27.71
N THR A 138 17.06 23.02 26.61
CA THR A 138 17.03 23.78 25.34
C THR A 138 16.70 22.87 24.15
N ASP A 139 16.44 23.49 23.00
CA ASP A 139 16.45 22.78 21.72
C ASP A 139 17.87 22.36 21.32
N LYS A 140 17.98 21.45 20.35
CA LYS A 140 19.26 20.96 19.78
C LYS A 140 20.00 21.98 18.91
N ARG A 141 19.88 23.27 19.21
CA ARG A 141 20.64 24.30 18.48
C ARG A 141 22.11 24.22 18.86
N LYS A 142 22.98 24.31 17.85
CA LYS A 142 24.46 24.22 18.00
C LYS A 142 25.03 25.20 19.03
N GLU A 143 24.31 26.29 19.28
CA GLU A 143 24.70 27.40 20.16
C GLU A 143 24.70 27.02 21.64
N PHE A 144 23.89 26.04 22.05
CA PHE A 144 23.86 25.53 23.42
C PHE A 144 24.68 24.24 23.57
N LEU A 145 24.99 23.54 22.48
CA LEU A 145 25.75 22.28 22.49
C LEU A 145 27.28 22.44 22.45
N ASN A 146 27.79 23.66 22.35
CA ASN A 146 29.23 23.90 22.25
C ASN A 146 29.96 23.65 23.59
N LYS A 147 31.22 23.21 23.51
CA LYS A 147 32.06 22.90 24.68
C LYS A 147 32.15 24.07 25.68
N PRO A 148 32.34 25.35 25.27
CA PRO A 148 32.43 26.45 26.23
C PRO A 148 31.16 26.66 27.07
N PHE A 149 29.97 26.58 26.45
CA PHE A 149 28.71 26.74 27.17
C PHE A 149 28.44 25.55 28.09
N GLN A 150 28.74 24.33 27.66
CA GLN A 150 28.64 23.14 28.50
C GLN A 150 29.56 23.21 29.72
N LYS A 151 30.80 23.68 29.53
CA LYS A 151 31.74 23.91 30.64
C LYS A 151 31.18 24.95 31.63
N PHE A 152 30.69 26.08 31.12
CA PHE A 152 30.08 27.11 31.95
C PHE A 152 28.90 26.58 32.79
N LEU A 153 28.00 25.79 32.20
CA LEU A 153 26.89 25.20 32.94
C LEU A 153 27.38 24.21 34.01
N LEU A 154 28.44 23.45 33.73
CA LEU A 154 29.05 22.55 34.70
C LEU A 154 29.68 23.31 35.87
N ASP A 155 30.42 24.39 35.59
CA ASP A 155 31.01 25.27 36.61
C ASP A 155 29.91 25.89 37.50
N GLU A 156 28.78 26.24 36.88
CA GLU A 156 27.57 26.68 37.57
C GLU A 156 26.76 25.51 38.18
N LYS A 157 27.17 24.25 38.12
CA LYS A 157 26.41 23.10 38.65
C LYS A 157 24.97 23.00 38.10
N ILE A 158 24.75 23.46 36.86
CA ILE A 158 23.46 23.41 36.17
C ILE A 158 23.45 22.17 35.27
N ARG A 159 22.49 21.27 35.49
CA ARG A 159 22.32 20.09 34.64
C ARG A 159 21.73 20.48 33.29
N PHE A 160 22.48 20.28 32.22
CA PHE A 160 22.00 20.54 30.86
C PHE A 160 21.37 19.31 30.22
N PHE A 161 20.27 19.49 29.49
CA PHE A 161 19.76 18.48 28.57
C PHE A 161 19.01 19.10 27.40
N THR A 162 19.00 18.40 26.26
CA THR A 162 18.24 18.83 25.08
C THR A 162 17.02 17.98 24.87
N THR A 163 16.11 18.50 24.06
CA THR A 163 14.93 17.75 23.68
C THR A 163 15.00 17.15 22.29
N ASN A 164 14.68 15.85 22.19
CA ASN A 164 14.63 15.12 20.92
C ASN A 164 13.27 15.20 20.21
N ASN A 165 12.21 15.65 20.88
CA ASN A 165 10.88 15.81 20.26
C ASN A 165 10.57 17.29 20.10
N GLU A 166 10.06 17.68 18.93
CA GLU A 166 9.71 19.06 18.55
C GLU A 166 8.77 19.79 19.55
N THR A 167 8.05 19.08 20.42
CA THR A 167 6.96 19.67 21.24
C THR A 167 7.28 19.86 22.73
N LYS A 168 8.49 19.52 23.19
CA LYS A 168 8.76 19.44 24.64
C LYS A 168 9.38 20.71 25.24
N ALA A 169 9.80 21.70 24.43
CA ALA A 169 10.15 23.05 24.89
C ALA A 169 8.92 24.01 24.84
N SER A 170 7.72 23.47 25.03
CA SER A 170 6.47 24.18 24.77
C SER A 170 6.21 25.39 25.67
N VAL A 171 6.83 25.48 26.86
CA VAL A 171 6.64 26.60 27.78
C VAL A 171 7.38 27.83 27.27
N VAL A 172 8.66 27.68 26.89
CA VAL A 172 9.42 28.78 26.28
C VAL A 172 8.88 29.17 24.91
N GLU A 173 8.43 28.23 24.10
CA GLU A 173 7.78 28.55 22.81
C GLU A 173 6.50 29.37 22.99
N ARG A 174 5.66 29.00 23.97
CA ARG A 174 4.44 29.76 24.30
C ARG A 174 4.79 31.16 24.77
N PHE A 175 5.80 31.30 25.63
CA PHE A 175 6.30 32.60 26.07
C PHE A 175 6.81 33.43 24.89
N ASN A 176 7.65 32.85 24.02
CA ASN A 176 8.18 33.51 22.82
C ASN A 176 7.05 34.01 21.91
N ARG A 177 5.97 33.24 21.77
CA ARG A 177 4.76 33.67 21.05
C ARG A 177 4.13 34.88 21.71
N THR A 178 3.89 34.85 23.03
CA THR A 178 3.31 35.98 23.77
C THR A 178 4.18 37.25 23.64
N LEU A 179 5.49 37.12 23.81
CA LEU A 179 6.43 38.23 23.69
C LEU A 179 6.41 38.82 22.28
N LYS A 180 6.50 37.99 21.24
CA LYS A 180 6.40 38.45 19.84
C LYS A 180 5.06 39.12 19.54
N THR A 181 3.95 38.57 20.01
CA THR A 181 2.62 39.19 19.80
C THR A 181 2.55 40.58 20.42
N LYS A 182 3.06 40.77 21.65
CA LYS A 182 3.13 42.10 22.28
C LYS A 182 4.05 43.05 21.50
N MET A 183 5.23 42.59 21.12
CA MET A 183 6.17 43.38 20.32
C MET A 183 5.57 43.83 18.98
N TRP A 184 4.86 42.95 18.27
CA TRP A 184 4.27 43.29 16.97
C TRP A 184 3.13 44.27 17.09
N ARG A 185 2.29 44.13 18.13
CA ARG A 185 1.24 45.13 18.42
C ARG A 185 1.85 46.49 18.74
N TYR A 186 2.93 46.52 19.52
CA TYR A 186 3.67 47.75 19.79
C TYR A 186 4.27 48.36 18.52
N PHE A 187 4.82 47.53 17.64
CA PHE A 187 5.37 47.98 16.36
C PHE A 187 4.31 48.64 15.49
N THR A 188 3.13 48.04 15.39
CA THR A 188 1.99 48.60 14.66
C THR A 188 1.49 49.90 15.31
N ALA A 189 1.31 49.92 16.63
CA ALA A 189 0.76 51.06 17.34
C ALA A 189 1.68 52.30 17.31
N ASN A 190 2.99 52.11 17.28
CA ASN A 190 3.97 53.20 17.36
C ASN A 190 4.74 53.43 16.05
N GLY A 191 4.36 52.74 14.96
CA GLY A 191 5.02 52.88 13.66
C GLY A 191 6.53 52.57 13.66
N THR A 192 7.00 51.71 14.57
CA THR A 192 8.43 51.46 14.80
C THR A 192 8.75 49.97 14.78
N ARG A 193 9.99 49.56 14.49
CA ARG A 193 10.48 48.19 14.79
C ARG A 193 11.55 48.17 15.88
N ARG A 194 11.70 49.26 16.64
CA ARG A 194 12.63 49.35 17.77
C ARG A 194 12.08 48.62 18.98
N TYR A 195 12.63 47.46 19.31
CA TYR A 195 12.29 46.69 20.51
C TYR A 195 13.35 46.76 21.61
N SER A 196 14.60 47.14 21.30
CA SER A 196 15.70 47.09 22.27
C SER A 196 15.42 47.89 23.54
N ASP A 197 14.70 49.01 23.41
CA ASP A 197 14.45 49.95 24.50
C ASP A 197 13.19 49.60 25.31
N VAL A 198 12.36 48.69 24.81
CA VAL A 198 11.08 48.27 25.42
C VAL A 198 11.06 46.80 25.84
N LEU A 199 12.07 46.02 25.46
CA LEU A 199 12.14 44.58 25.76
C LEU A 199 11.99 44.30 27.26
N GLN A 200 12.75 44.99 28.11
CA GLN A 200 12.66 44.80 29.56
C GLN A 200 11.28 45.21 30.11
N LYS A 201 10.70 46.31 29.61
CA LYS A 201 9.33 46.74 29.98
C LYS A 201 8.28 45.68 29.65
N PHE A 202 8.43 44.98 28.52
CA PHE A 202 7.52 43.87 28.18
C PHE A 202 7.67 42.67 29.11
N LEU A 203 8.89 42.36 29.56
CA LEU A 203 9.14 41.30 30.53
C LEU A 203 8.54 41.66 31.90
N ASP A 204 8.76 42.89 32.37
CA ASP A 204 8.18 43.39 33.61
C ASP A 204 6.65 43.30 33.57
N GLY A 205 6.04 43.77 32.48
CA GLY A 205 4.60 43.65 32.27
C GLY A 205 4.14 42.19 32.23
N TYR A 206 4.89 41.29 31.59
CA TYR A 206 4.57 39.86 31.53
C TYR A 206 4.62 39.19 32.91
N ASN A 207 5.65 39.47 33.71
CA ASN A 207 5.87 38.89 35.03
C ASN A 207 4.91 39.44 36.10
N ARG A 208 4.34 40.63 35.89
CA ARG A 208 3.32 41.24 36.78
C ARG A 208 1.88 40.95 36.36
N THR A 209 1.66 40.39 35.17
CA THR A 209 0.31 40.02 34.73
C THR A 209 -0.07 38.68 35.34
N GLU A 210 -1.28 38.55 35.88
CA GLU A 210 -1.79 37.26 36.34
C GLU A 210 -1.98 36.27 35.18
N HIS A 211 -1.47 35.05 35.37
CA HIS A 211 -1.60 34.00 34.35
C HIS A 211 -2.65 32.99 34.79
N ARG A 212 -3.67 32.80 33.96
CA ARG A 212 -4.78 31.84 34.21
C ARG A 212 -4.31 30.44 34.64
N SER A 213 -3.20 29.95 34.08
CA SER A 213 -2.65 28.61 34.37
C SER A 213 -2.14 28.44 35.79
N ILE A 214 -1.51 29.48 36.37
CA ILE A 214 -0.96 29.44 37.74
C ILE A 214 -1.84 30.18 38.75
N GLY A 215 -2.77 31.01 38.26
CA GLY A 215 -3.74 31.75 39.09
C GLY A 215 -3.18 32.95 39.83
N MET A 216 -1.98 33.41 39.49
CA MET A 216 -1.32 34.60 40.05
C MET A 216 -0.29 35.14 39.05
N ALA A 217 0.35 36.26 39.36
CA ALA A 217 1.43 36.78 38.53
C ALA A 217 2.74 36.00 38.75
N PRO A 218 3.54 35.74 37.71
CA PRO A 218 4.81 35.01 37.84
C PRO A 218 5.79 35.58 38.86
N LYS A 219 5.78 36.91 39.06
CA LYS A 219 6.64 37.61 40.03
C LYS A 219 6.26 37.29 41.48
N ASP A 220 5.00 36.97 41.75
CA ASP A 220 4.49 36.75 43.12
C ASP A 220 4.63 35.28 43.56
N VAL A 221 5.15 34.42 42.68
CA VAL A 221 5.38 33.01 42.97
C VAL A 221 6.65 32.85 43.82
N ASN A 222 6.48 32.34 45.04
CA ASN A 222 7.55 32.09 46.02
C ASN A 222 7.39 30.69 46.64
N GLU A 223 8.32 30.31 47.52
CA GLU A 223 8.36 28.97 48.11
C GLU A 223 7.10 28.60 48.91
N TYR A 224 6.43 29.58 49.52
CA TYR A 224 5.21 29.36 50.30
C TYR A 224 4.02 29.00 49.41
N CYS A 225 3.87 29.68 48.27
CA CYS A 225 2.74 29.45 47.36
C CYS A 225 3.05 28.42 46.26
N GLN A 226 4.31 27.97 46.11
CA GLN A 226 4.71 27.05 45.05
C GLN A 226 3.92 25.73 45.07
N LYS A 227 3.54 25.21 46.26
CA LYS A 227 2.73 23.99 46.38
C LYS A 227 1.35 24.17 45.78
N LYS A 228 0.72 25.33 45.97
CA LYS A 228 -0.58 25.68 45.36
C LYS A 228 -0.46 25.80 43.84
N VAL A 229 0.62 26.43 43.36
CA VAL A 229 0.91 26.52 41.92
C VAL A 229 1.14 25.13 41.33
N TRP A 230 1.90 24.28 42.02
CA TRP A 230 2.18 22.90 41.64
C TRP A 230 0.90 22.08 41.55
N GLN A 231 0.05 22.13 42.58
CA GLN A 231 -1.26 21.46 42.58
C GLN A 231 -2.17 21.96 41.46
N ARG A 232 -2.16 23.25 41.13
CA ARG A 232 -2.96 23.78 40.03
C ARG A 232 -2.45 23.34 38.65
N LEU A 233 -1.14 23.22 38.49
CA LEU A 233 -0.52 22.79 37.23
C LEU A 233 -0.57 21.27 37.03
N TYR A 234 -0.50 20.49 38.12
CA TYR A 234 -0.22 19.05 38.09
C TYR A 234 -1.19 18.19 38.93
N GLY A 235 -2.05 18.78 39.76
CA GLY A 235 -2.91 18.05 40.70
C GLY A 235 -3.97 17.18 40.03
N ASP A 236 -4.47 17.59 38.86
CA ASP A 236 -5.47 16.84 38.08
C ASP A 236 -4.84 15.85 37.09
N VAL A 237 -3.53 15.56 37.20
CA VAL A 237 -2.91 14.50 36.38
C VAL A 237 -3.35 13.16 36.95
N ALA A 238 -4.61 12.80 36.73
CA ALA A 238 -5.20 11.54 37.12
C ALA A 238 -4.36 10.39 36.56
N VAL A 239 -3.85 9.57 37.48
CA VAL A 239 -2.99 8.40 37.25
C VAL A 239 -3.81 7.21 36.74
N ALA A 240 -4.80 7.46 35.89
CA ALA A 240 -5.46 6.36 35.19
C ALA A 240 -4.46 5.83 34.16
N GLU A 241 -3.88 4.66 34.46
CA GLU A 241 -3.00 3.96 33.53
C GLU A 241 -3.74 3.75 32.22
N ARG A 242 -3.33 4.49 31.18
CA ARG A 242 -3.82 4.24 29.83
C ARG A 242 -3.09 3.02 29.29
N GLY A 243 -3.86 2.04 28.81
CA GLY A 243 -3.33 0.89 28.10
C GLY A 243 -2.66 1.31 26.78
N PHE A 244 -1.76 0.45 26.29
CA PHE A 244 -1.10 0.64 25.01
C PHE A 244 -1.98 0.16 23.85
N LYS A 245 -2.19 1.02 22.86
CA LYS A 245 -2.85 0.64 21.60
C LYS A 245 -2.04 -0.31 20.72
N PHE A 246 -0.71 -0.19 20.70
CA PHE A 246 0.14 -0.94 19.76
C PHE A 246 0.95 -2.06 20.43
N ALA A 247 1.10 -3.15 19.67
CA ALA A 247 1.94 -4.33 19.87
C ALA A 247 3.42 -4.00 20.19
N LEU A 248 4.21 -4.92 20.75
CA LEU A 248 5.67 -4.93 20.54
C LEU A 248 5.85 -5.74 19.25
N GLY A 249 6.69 -5.28 18.33
CA GLY A 249 6.81 -5.90 17.01
C GLY A 249 5.75 -5.47 15.99
N ASP A 250 4.73 -4.70 16.39
CA ASP A 250 3.76 -4.13 15.44
C ASP A 250 4.47 -3.24 14.42
N THR A 251 4.09 -3.35 13.15
CA THR A 251 4.57 -2.48 12.08
C THR A 251 3.68 -1.25 11.94
N VAL A 252 4.31 -0.07 11.86
CA VAL A 252 3.64 1.23 11.90
C VAL A 252 4.27 2.23 10.92
N ARG A 253 3.46 3.15 10.39
CA ARG A 253 3.93 4.39 9.75
C ARG A 253 3.94 5.51 10.79
N ILE A 254 4.82 6.49 10.61
CA ILE A 254 4.82 7.71 11.43
C ILE A 254 4.27 8.89 10.62
N SER A 255 3.70 9.87 11.32
CA SER A 255 3.22 11.09 10.70
C SER A 255 4.38 11.90 10.12
N MET A 256 4.22 12.43 8.90
CA MET A 256 5.19 13.37 8.32
C MET A 256 5.09 14.72 9.04
N ALA A 257 6.24 15.26 9.48
CA ALA A 257 6.31 16.60 10.07
C ALA A 257 5.75 17.64 9.09
N THR A 258 4.76 18.41 9.54
CA THR A 258 4.02 19.34 8.68
C THR A 258 4.89 20.53 8.29
N ARG A 259 5.24 20.64 7.00
CA ARG A 259 5.54 21.97 6.44
C ARG A 259 4.25 22.82 6.48
N PRO A 260 4.31 24.13 6.75
CA PRO A 260 3.12 24.96 7.00
C PRO A 260 2.11 25.08 5.86
N PHE A 261 2.41 24.56 4.65
CA PHE A 261 1.62 24.77 3.44
C PHE A 261 1.27 23.48 2.67
N ARG A 262 1.31 22.30 3.31
CA ARG A 262 0.90 21.05 2.63
C ARG A 262 -0.64 20.97 2.51
N LYS A 263 -1.11 20.76 1.29
CA LYS A 263 -2.53 20.50 0.98
C LYS A 263 -2.99 19.18 1.61
N GLY A 264 -4.18 19.17 2.21
CA GLY A 264 -4.67 18.07 3.05
C GLY A 264 -4.88 16.72 2.35
N TYR A 265 -5.04 16.72 1.01
CA TYR A 265 -5.19 15.50 0.21
C TYR A 265 -3.87 14.76 -0.08
N LEU A 266 -2.72 15.40 0.15
CA LEU A 266 -1.42 14.76 -0.02
C LEU A 266 -1.18 13.73 1.10
N PRO A 267 -0.31 12.71 0.86
CA PRO A 267 0.07 11.77 1.91
C PRO A 267 0.57 12.47 3.16
N GLN A 268 0.07 12.03 4.32
CA GLN A 268 0.41 12.59 5.64
C GLN A 268 1.27 11.64 6.48
N TRP A 269 1.46 10.40 6.02
CA TRP A 269 2.23 9.34 6.69
C TRP A 269 3.45 8.95 5.87
N THR A 270 4.53 8.53 6.52
CA THR A 270 5.76 8.09 5.85
C THR A 270 5.53 6.91 4.92
N ASP A 271 6.27 6.84 3.82
CA ASP A 271 6.37 5.65 2.96
C ASP A 271 7.15 4.51 3.64
N GLU A 272 8.18 4.86 4.41
CA GLU A 272 8.89 3.97 5.30
C GLU A 272 7.98 3.42 6.42
N VAL A 273 8.15 2.14 6.73
CA VAL A 273 7.46 1.44 7.82
C VAL A 273 8.47 1.08 8.90
N PHE A 274 8.02 1.18 10.14
CA PHE A 274 8.83 1.06 11.34
C PHE A 274 8.26 -0.02 12.25
N THR A 275 9.08 -0.54 13.16
CA THR A 275 8.65 -1.57 14.12
C THR A 275 8.62 -0.99 15.53
N VAL A 276 7.56 -1.28 16.29
CA VAL A 276 7.48 -0.90 17.70
C VAL A 276 8.49 -1.69 18.52
N ALA A 277 9.51 -1.01 19.03
CA ALA A 277 10.62 -1.62 19.76
C ALA A 277 10.41 -1.56 21.28
N ARG A 278 9.88 -0.46 21.81
CA ARG A 278 9.57 -0.31 23.26
C ARG A 278 8.29 0.47 23.49
N ARG A 279 7.60 0.11 24.57
CA ARG A 279 6.43 0.81 25.12
C ARG A 279 6.82 1.47 26.45
N ILE A 280 6.45 2.73 26.64
CA ILE A 280 6.80 3.50 27.84
C ILE A 280 5.51 4.02 28.48
N GLN A 281 5.23 3.56 29.69
CA GLN A 281 4.02 3.94 30.43
C GLN A 281 4.11 5.40 30.85
N ARG A 282 3.20 6.22 30.31
CA ARG A 282 3.04 7.65 30.59
C ARG A 282 1.58 8.04 30.36
N VAL A 283 1.20 9.26 30.70
CA VAL A 283 -0.18 9.77 30.50
C VAL A 283 -0.15 10.95 29.52
N PRO A 284 -0.29 10.71 28.19
CA PRO A 284 -0.54 9.44 27.50
C PRO A 284 0.72 8.61 27.16
N PRO A 285 0.57 7.30 26.89
CA PRO A 285 1.68 6.39 26.64
C PRO A 285 2.46 6.78 25.38
N VAL A 286 3.75 6.45 25.38
CA VAL A 286 4.66 6.74 24.25
C VAL A 286 5.46 5.52 23.85
N TYR A 287 5.90 5.51 22.60
CA TYR A 287 6.58 4.38 21.98
C TYR A 287 7.96 4.80 21.48
N ARG A 288 8.90 3.85 21.47
CA ARG A 288 10.13 3.95 20.68
C ARG A 288 10.08 2.97 19.53
N LEU A 289 10.54 3.43 18.38
CA LEU A 289 10.49 2.71 17.13
C LEU A 289 11.89 2.36 16.66
N LYS A 290 11.99 1.32 15.85
CA LYS A 290 13.19 0.98 15.10
C LYS A 290 12.87 0.91 13.60
N ASP A 291 13.87 1.21 12.78
CA ASP A 291 13.77 1.10 11.32
C ASP A 291 13.87 -0.35 10.84
N TYR A 292 13.98 -0.51 9.52
CA TYR A 292 14.08 -1.83 8.88
C TYR A 292 15.37 -2.59 9.27
N ASP A 293 16.50 -1.88 9.44
CA ASP A 293 17.78 -2.48 9.86
C ASP A 293 17.85 -2.72 11.37
N GLY A 294 16.83 -2.28 12.11
CA GLY A 294 16.76 -2.39 13.56
C GLY A 294 17.43 -1.24 14.31
N GLU A 295 17.83 -0.17 13.62
CA GLU A 295 18.35 1.03 14.25
C GLU A 295 17.23 1.77 14.99
N MET A 296 17.51 2.21 16.21
CA MET A 296 16.56 2.92 17.03
C MET A 296 16.34 4.34 16.49
N ILE A 297 15.07 4.68 16.24
CA ILE A 297 14.70 6.03 15.84
C ILE A 297 14.80 6.94 17.05
N GLU A 298 15.41 8.10 16.83
CA GLU A 298 15.57 9.08 17.89
C GLU A 298 14.21 9.70 18.30
N GLY A 299 13.97 9.76 19.61
CA GLY A 299 12.77 10.39 20.17
C GLY A 299 11.73 9.38 20.68
N THR A 300 10.53 9.88 20.96
CA THR A 300 9.38 9.09 21.43
C THR A 300 8.15 9.49 20.66
N PHE A 301 7.31 8.54 20.25
CA PHE A 301 6.13 8.79 19.43
C PHE A 301 4.85 8.58 20.23
N TYR A 302 3.85 9.43 20.00
CA TYR A 302 2.50 9.25 20.56
C TYR A 302 1.66 8.33 19.67
N GLU A 303 0.60 7.75 20.23
CA GLU A 303 -0.31 6.88 19.48
C GLU A 303 -0.93 7.55 18.25
N GLN A 304 -1.19 8.86 18.34
CA GLN A 304 -1.81 9.65 17.28
C GLN A 304 -0.84 9.98 16.14
N GLU A 305 0.46 9.86 16.40
CA GLU A 305 1.55 10.06 15.43
C GLU A 305 1.95 8.75 14.75
N MET A 306 1.30 7.65 15.10
CA MET A 306 1.57 6.30 14.61
C MET A 306 0.33 5.67 13.98
N GLN A 307 0.55 4.90 12.92
CA GLN A 307 -0.50 4.16 12.25
C GLN A 307 -0.06 2.72 11.98
N LYS A 308 -0.77 1.76 12.56
CA LYS A 308 -0.57 0.33 12.27
C LYS A 308 -0.82 0.03 10.79
N VAL A 309 0.05 -0.80 10.23
CA VAL A 309 -0.04 -1.31 8.87
C VAL A 309 0.11 -2.83 8.90
N SER A 310 -0.51 -3.52 7.95
CA SER A 310 -0.19 -4.91 7.65
C SER A 310 0.57 -4.89 6.32
N LYS A 311 1.83 -5.30 6.31
CA LYS A 311 2.61 -5.40 5.08
C LYS A 311 2.82 -6.87 4.76
N GLU A 312 1.80 -7.49 4.17
CA GLU A 312 1.86 -8.87 3.67
C GLU A 312 2.74 -8.95 2.42
N ASP A 313 2.64 -7.95 1.55
CA ASP A 313 3.45 -7.84 0.35
C ASP A 313 4.76 -7.10 0.67
N GLN A 314 5.92 -7.77 0.60
CA GLN A 314 7.23 -7.08 0.67
C GLN A 314 7.54 -6.31 -0.64
N THR A 315 6.54 -5.66 -1.24
CA THR A 315 6.71 -4.77 -2.38
C THR A 315 7.07 -3.37 -1.88
N TYR A 316 7.98 -2.70 -2.60
CA TYR A 316 8.46 -1.36 -2.28
C TYR A 316 8.41 -0.52 -3.55
N ARG A 317 7.98 0.73 -3.44
CA ARG A 317 7.89 1.62 -4.60
C ARG A 317 9.26 2.21 -4.90
N ILE A 318 9.58 2.25 -6.18
CA ILE A 318 10.79 2.92 -6.68
C ILE A 318 10.54 4.42 -6.69
N GLU A 319 11.43 5.18 -6.09
CA GLU A 319 11.48 6.65 -6.24
C GLU A 319 12.20 7.00 -7.54
N LYS A 320 13.39 6.42 -7.70
CA LYS A 320 14.30 6.72 -8.80
C LYS A 320 15.24 5.54 -9.03
N ILE A 321 15.51 5.25 -10.31
CA ILE A 321 16.62 4.40 -10.70
C ILE A 321 17.88 5.27 -10.74
N ILE A 322 18.87 4.95 -9.91
CA ILE A 322 20.11 5.74 -9.78
C ILE A 322 21.08 5.37 -10.88
N CYS A 323 21.35 4.08 -11.07
CA CYS A 323 22.23 3.58 -12.13
C CYS A 323 21.85 2.15 -12.54
N ARG A 324 22.45 1.70 -13.64
CA ARG A 324 22.21 0.39 -14.26
C ARG A 324 23.55 -0.32 -14.43
N ARG A 325 23.60 -1.63 -14.24
CA ARG A 325 24.78 -2.45 -14.55
C ARG A 325 24.37 -3.77 -15.16
N THR A 326 25.28 -4.40 -15.88
CA THR A 326 25.14 -5.78 -16.35
C THR A 326 26.13 -6.64 -15.60
N ARG A 327 25.65 -7.63 -14.84
CA ARG A 327 26.47 -8.59 -14.10
C ARG A 327 26.04 -10.01 -14.49
N ASN A 328 26.98 -10.82 -14.97
CA ASN A 328 26.71 -12.19 -15.43
C ASN A 328 25.53 -12.27 -16.43
N GLY A 329 25.48 -11.34 -17.39
CA GLY A 329 24.41 -11.27 -18.40
C GLY A 329 23.05 -10.73 -17.91
N ARG A 330 22.90 -10.40 -16.63
CA ARG A 330 21.65 -9.86 -16.06
C ARG A 330 21.75 -8.35 -15.84
N LYS A 331 20.71 -7.61 -16.24
CA LYS A 331 20.60 -6.18 -15.91
C LYS A 331 20.15 -6.04 -14.47
N GLU A 332 20.88 -5.23 -13.73
CA GLU A 332 20.54 -4.83 -12.37
C GLU A 332 20.37 -3.31 -12.34
N TYR A 333 19.42 -2.87 -11.51
CA TYR A 333 19.11 -1.46 -11.28
C TYR A 333 19.45 -1.11 -9.84
N PHE A 334 20.27 -0.09 -9.64
CA PHE A 334 20.46 0.47 -8.31
C PHE A 334 19.32 1.44 -8.03
N VAL A 335 18.47 1.09 -7.07
CA VAL A 335 17.19 1.75 -6.86
C VAL A 335 17.22 2.59 -5.58
N LYS A 336 16.72 3.82 -5.70
CA LYS A 336 16.25 4.62 -4.59
C LYS A 336 14.82 4.24 -4.27
N TRP A 337 14.59 3.68 -3.09
CA TRP A 337 13.25 3.34 -2.63
C TRP A 337 12.50 4.58 -2.15
N LYS A 338 11.23 4.70 -2.54
CA LYS A 338 10.40 5.86 -2.27
C LYS A 338 10.22 6.09 -0.78
N GLY A 339 10.75 7.21 -0.30
CA GLY A 339 10.65 7.65 1.08
C GLY A 339 11.45 6.83 2.10
N TYR A 340 12.39 5.99 1.64
CA TYR A 340 13.40 5.34 2.51
C TYR A 340 14.73 6.11 2.42
N PRO A 341 15.53 6.18 3.50
CA PRO A 341 16.89 6.72 3.47
C PRO A 341 17.80 6.08 2.41
N SER A 342 18.81 6.81 1.92
CA SER A 342 19.69 6.31 0.85
C SER A 342 20.57 5.13 1.24
N LYS A 343 20.74 4.86 2.54
CA LYS A 343 21.41 3.66 3.04
C LYS A 343 20.69 2.36 2.62
N PHE A 344 19.37 2.44 2.38
CA PHE A 344 18.57 1.31 1.90
C PHE A 344 18.60 1.13 0.38
N ASN A 345 19.32 2.00 -0.35
CA ASN A 345 19.44 1.83 -1.80
C ASN A 345 20.10 0.48 -2.09
N SER A 346 19.47 -0.30 -2.95
CA SER A 346 19.90 -1.66 -3.23
C SER A 346 19.88 -1.93 -4.72
N TRP A 347 20.73 -2.86 -5.14
CA TRP A 347 20.63 -3.44 -6.48
C TRP A 347 19.43 -4.39 -6.49
N VAL A 348 18.51 -4.13 -7.41
CA VAL A 348 17.46 -5.07 -7.76
C VAL A 348 17.79 -5.64 -9.13
N THR A 349 17.86 -6.96 -9.19
CA THR A 349 17.89 -7.67 -10.47
C THR A 349 16.60 -7.41 -11.21
N GLU A 350 16.66 -7.37 -12.54
CA GLU A 350 15.46 -7.60 -13.35
C GLU A 350 14.64 -8.73 -12.71
N VAL A 351 13.41 -8.40 -12.35
CA VAL A 351 12.32 -9.38 -12.34
C VAL A 351 12.48 -10.16 -13.64
N TYR A 352 12.73 -11.46 -13.55
CA TYR A 352 12.96 -12.26 -14.75
C TYR A 352 11.60 -12.50 -15.40
N THR A 353 11.25 -11.63 -16.34
CA THR A 353 10.11 -11.81 -17.22
C THR A 353 10.58 -12.48 -18.49
N LEU A 354 9.88 -13.53 -18.89
CA LEU A 354 10.19 -14.27 -20.10
C LEU A 354 8.95 -14.28 -20.99
N THR A 355 9.08 -13.68 -22.16
CA THR A 355 8.03 -13.66 -23.17
C THR A 355 8.22 -14.83 -24.12
N LEU A 356 7.17 -15.63 -24.29
CA LEU A 356 7.13 -16.88 -25.04
C LEU A 356 6.08 -16.77 -26.16
N PRO A 357 6.48 -16.31 -27.37
CA PRO A 357 5.61 -16.35 -28.55
C PRO A 357 5.48 -17.76 -29.11
N SER A 358 4.28 -18.16 -29.52
CA SER A 358 3.98 -19.50 -30.07
C SER A 358 4.67 -19.83 -31.39
N ASN A 359 5.05 -18.81 -32.16
CA ASN A 359 5.77 -18.95 -33.44
C ASN A 359 7.30 -18.88 -33.28
N SER A 360 7.82 -18.96 -32.06
CA SER A 360 9.25 -18.97 -31.80
C SER A 360 9.88 -20.33 -32.15
N SER A 361 11.16 -20.31 -32.50
CA SER A 361 11.96 -21.53 -32.76
C SER A 361 11.41 -22.48 -33.85
N PRO A 362 10.90 -21.99 -35.00
CA PRO A 362 10.22 -22.83 -36.00
C PRO A 362 11.12 -23.91 -36.61
N LEU A 363 12.43 -23.66 -36.73
CA LEU A 363 13.40 -24.63 -37.24
C LEU A 363 13.70 -25.77 -36.24
N LEU A 364 13.54 -25.51 -34.95
CA LEU A 364 13.86 -26.48 -33.89
C LEU A 364 12.63 -27.29 -33.46
N TYR A 365 11.44 -26.69 -33.54
CA TYR A 365 10.18 -27.30 -33.14
C TYR A 365 9.13 -27.10 -34.25
N PRO A 366 9.25 -27.85 -35.38
CA PRO A 366 8.34 -27.71 -36.52
C PRO A 366 6.90 -28.11 -36.19
N ASP A 367 6.69 -28.97 -35.19
CA ASP A 367 5.36 -29.44 -34.76
C ASP A 367 4.64 -28.48 -33.78
N ASN A 368 5.19 -27.30 -33.53
CA ASN A 368 4.57 -26.31 -32.66
C ASN A 368 3.20 -25.87 -33.22
N THR A 369 2.19 -25.90 -32.37
CA THR A 369 0.86 -25.35 -32.66
C THR A 369 0.61 -24.13 -31.78
N VAL A 370 -0.33 -23.25 -32.17
CA VAL A 370 -0.72 -22.08 -31.36
C VAL A 370 -1.17 -22.48 -29.95
N THR A 371 -1.77 -23.67 -29.84
CA THR A 371 -2.33 -24.24 -28.61
C THR A 371 -1.27 -24.92 -27.74
N ARG A 372 -0.28 -25.57 -28.37
CA ARG A 372 0.80 -26.28 -27.69
C ARG A 372 2.11 -26.06 -28.41
N TYR A 373 3.02 -25.37 -27.76
CA TYR A 373 4.30 -24.99 -28.34
C TYR A 373 5.45 -25.04 -27.33
N ARG A 374 6.64 -25.31 -27.85
CA ARG A 374 7.92 -25.24 -27.14
C ARG A 374 8.74 -24.08 -27.64
N VAL A 375 9.34 -23.33 -26.73
CA VAL A 375 10.24 -22.22 -27.06
C VAL A 375 11.64 -22.53 -26.57
N LYS A 376 12.62 -22.51 -27.48
CA LYS A 376 14.04 -22.59 -27.12
C LYS A 376 14.47 -21.24 -26.57
N LEU A 377 15.00 -21.22 -25.36
CA LEU A 377 15.48 -20.00 -24.72
C LEU A 377 16.81 -19.59 -25.32
N ALA A 378 17.01 -18.28 -25.51
CA ALA A 378 18.27 -17.73 -26.03
C ALA A 378 19.48 -18.11 -25.16
N GLN A 379 19.26 -18.29 -23.85
CA GLN A 379 20.24 -18.79 -22.91
C GLN A 379 19.55 -19.74 -21.92
N PRO A 380 20.19 -20.87 -21.54
CA PRO A 380 19.72 -21.72 -20.47
C PRO A 380 19.54 -20.96 -19.15
N ILE A 381 18.44 -21.21 -18.45
CA ILE A 381 18.16 -20.63 -17.15
C ILE A 381 18.67 -21.58 -16.08
N SER A 382 19.51 -21.07 -15.17
CA SER A 382 19.88 -21.73 -13.93
C SER A 382 19.34 -20.96 -12.73
N LEU A 383 18.46 -21.60 -11.96
CA LEU A 383 17.78 -21.07 -10.78
C LEU A 383 18.47 -21.60 -9.52
N LYS A 384 19.03 -20.70 -8.70
CA LYS A 384 19.58 -21.01 -7.37
C LYS A 384 18.52 -20.75 -6.30
N GLY A 385 18.24 -21.73 -5.45
CA GLY A 385 17.20 -21.65 -4.40
C GLY A 385 15.85 -22.22 -4.85
N GLN A 386 14.78 -21.91 -4.10
CA GLN A 386 13.41 -22.26 -4.47
C GLN A 386 12.78 -21.08 -5.21
N TRP A 387 12.17 -21.33 -6.36
CA TRP A 387 11.58 -20.31 -7.23
C TRP A 387 10.12 -20.61 -7.49
N GLU A 388 9.36 -19.55 -7.77
CA GLU A 388 7.99 -19.63 -8.23
C GLU A 388 7.86 -18.86 -9.56
N VAL A 389 6.93 -19.32 -10.40
CA VAL A 389 6.61 -18.73 -11.71
C VAL A 389 5.12 -18.45 -11.78
N GLY A 390 4.75 -17.34 -12.42
CA GLY A 390 3.34 -17.01 -12.65
C GLY A 390 3.12 -16.37 -14.01
N LEU A 391 1.89 -16.46 -14.51
CA LEU A 391 1.47 -15.79 -15.74
C LEU A 391 1.23 -14.30 -15.47
N ALA A 392 2.08 -13.43 -16.04
CA ALA A 392 2.00 -11.98 -15.90
C ALA A 392 1.18 -11.31 -17.00
N GLU A 393 1.30 -11.82 -18.22
CA GLU A 393 0.53 -11.34 -19.37
C GLU A 393 0.26 -12.50 -20.33
N ILE A 394 -0.89 -12.45 -20.99
CA ILE A 394 -1.20 -13.30 -22.14
C ILE A 394 -1.83 -12.46 -23.24
N ILE A 395 -1.39 -12.69 -24.47
CA ILE A 395 -1.97 -12.13 -25.69
C ILE A 395 -2.42 -13.31 -26.56
N TYR A 396 -3.66 -13.33 -27.02
CA TYR A 396 -4.16 -14.36 -27.92
C TYR A 396 -5.25 -13.82 -28.86
N PRO A 397 -5.40 -14.39 -30.06
CA PRO A 397 -6.50 -14.06 -30.96
C PRO A 397 -7.78 -14.75 -30.49
N HIS A 398 -8.87 -13.99 -30.29
CA HIS A 398 -10.20 -14.56 -30.05
C HIS A 398 -10.85 -14.97 -31.38
N GLN A 399 -10.16 -15.83 -32.13
CA GLN A 399 -10.59 -16.38 -33.41
C GLN A 399 -10.35 -17.90 -33.36
N TRP A 400 -11.36 -18.65 -32.90
CA TRP A 400 -11.32 -20.10 -32.87
C TRP A 400 -12.59 -20.70 -33.47
N TYR A 401 -12.46 -21.92 -33.98
CA TYR A 401 -13.57 -22.67 -34.52
C TYR A 401 -14.43 -23.25 -33.39
N ASN A 402 -15.73 -22.97 -33.39
CA ASN A 402 -16.66 -23.69 -32.50
C ASN A 402 -17.06 -25.05 -33.11
N VAL A 403 -16.80 -25.24 -34.41
CA VAL A 403 -16.89 -26.50 -35.14
C VAL A 403 -15.53 -26.76 -35.80
N ASP A 404 -14.76 -27.71 -35.26
CA ASP A 404 -13.41 -28.06 -35.73
C ASP A 404 -13.42 -29.35 -36.58
N GLU A 405 -12.25 -29.77 -37.07
CA GLU A 405 -12.08 -30.97 -37.90
C GLU A 405 -12.46 -32.28 -37.19
N GLU A 406 -12.53 -32.27 -35.85
CA GLU A 406 -12.94 -33.44 -35.06
C GLU A 406 -14.47 -33.56 -34.95
N CYS A 407 -15.22 -32.53 -35.38
CA CYS A 407 -16.67 -32.55 -35.37
C CYS A 407 -17.23 -33.41 -36.50
N GLU A 408 -18.14 -34.32 -36.14
CA GLU A 408 -18.82 -35.15 -37.12
C GLU A 408 -20.33 -35.13 -36.88
N TYR A 409 -21.07 -35.16 -38.00
CA TYR A 409 -22.52 -35.32 -38.00
C TYR A 409 -22.89 -36.43 -38.99
N SER A 410 -23.69 -37.37 -38.51
CA SER A 410 -24.18 -38.48 -39.33
C SER A 410 -25.62 -38.78 -38.98
N TYR A 411 -26.37 -39.28 -39.95
CA TYR A 411 -27.80 -39.58 -39.79
C TYR A 411 -28.17 -40.87 -40.54
N THR A 412 -29.28 -41.46 -40.13
CA THR A 412 -29.92 -42.61 -40.78
C THR A 412 -31.43 -42.42 -40.72
N VAL A 413 -32.14 -42.97 -41.70
CA VAL A 413 -33.61 -42.94 -41.78
C VAL A 413 -34.22 -44.34 -41.97
N ASN A 414 -33.37 -45.38 -41.98
CA ASN A 414 -33.74 -46.77 -42.24
C ASN A 414 -33.32 -47.67 -41.07
N GLY A 415 -33.66 -47.29 -39.83
CA GLY A 415 -33.44 -48.13 -38.66
C GLY A 415 -31.97 -48.46 -38.32
N GLY A 416 -31.01 -47.66 -38.83
CA GLY A 416 -29.58 -47.87 -38.58
C GLY A 416 -28.84 -48.75 -39.59
N HIS A 417 -29.51 -49.26 -40.63
CA HIS A 417 -28.88 -50.12 -41.64
C HIS A 417 -27.91 -49.37 -42.56
N GLN A 418 -28.12 -48.08 -42.81
CA GLN A 418 -27.25 -47.24 -43.62
C GLN A 418 -27.09 -45.86 -42.98
N TRP A 419 -25.85 -45.41 -42.82
CA TRP A 419 -25.50 -44.11 -42.23
C TRP A 419 -24.92 -43.19 -43.30
N TRP A 420 -25.47 -41.98 -43.39
CA TRP A 420 -24.90 -40.90 -44.19
C TRP A 420 -24.10 -39.98 -43.28
N ARG A 421 -22.83 -39.76 -43.60
CA ARG A 421 -21.97 -38.76 -42.94
C ARG A 421 -22.04 -37.46 -43.74
N LYS A 422 -22.43 -36.36 -43.09
CA LYS A 422 -22.38 -35.03 -43.72
C LYS A 422 -20.99 -34.44 -43.53
N GLN A 423 -20.40 -33.95 -44.62
CA GLN A 423 -19.16 -33.17 -44.58
C GLN A 423 -19.48 -31.82 -43.92
N ILE A 424 -18.86 -31.55 -42.77
CA ILE A 424 -18.98 -30.31 -42.02
C ILE A 424 -17.72 -29.48 -42.29
N GLN A 425 -17.90 -28.22 -42.68
CA GLN A 425 -16.77 -27.30 -42.85
C GLN A 425 -16.32 -26.77 -41.48
N PRO A 426 -15.01 -26.86 -41.14
CA PRO A 426 -14.50 -26.24 -39.93
C PRO A 426 -14.68 -24.71 -39.98
N GLY A 427 -15.15 -24.12 -38.88
CA GLY A 427 -15.47 -22.69 -38.87
C GLY A 427 -16.03 -22.18 -37.56
N HIS A 428 -16.30 -20.87 -37.54
CA HIS A 428 -17.05 -20.22 -36.47
C HIS A 428 -18.48 -19.95 -36.93
N TYR A 429 -19.43 -20.65 -36.31
CA TYR A 429 -20.86 -20.53 -36.58
C TYR A 429 -21.49 -19.65 -35.50
N GLY A 430 -21.74 -18.39 -35.83
CA GLY A 430 -22.18 -17.37 -34.87
C GLY A 430 -23.69 -17.27 -34.69
N SER A 431 -24.47 -17.86 -35.59
CA SER A 431 -25.94 -17.81 -35.56
C SER A 431 -26.57 -19.21 -35.64
N MET A 432 -27.79 -19.32 -35.12
CA MET A 432 -28.57 -20.56 -35.23
C MET A 432 -28.93 -20.92 -36.67
N LYS A 433 -29.04 -19.91 -37.55
CA LYS A 433 -29.28 -20.13 -38.97
C LYS A 433 -28.13 -20.93 -39.60
N ASP A 434 -26.89 -20.51 -39.34
CA ASP A 434 -25.71 -21.17 -39.88
C ASP A 434 -25.59 -22.62 -39.36
N ILE A 435 -25.98 -22.85 -38.09
CA ILE A 435 -26.03 -24.20 -37.50
C ILE A 435 -27.10 -25.07 -38.18
N PHE A 436 -28.26 -24.52 -38.49
CA PHE A 436 -29.31 -25.29 -39.15
C PHE A 436 -28.96 -25.64 -40.60
N GLU A 437 -28.37 -24.71 -41.35
CA GLU A 437 -27.80 -25.00 -42.68
C GLU A 437 -26.71 -26.11 -42.58
N LEU A 438 -25.89 -26.07 -41.52
CA LEU A 438 -24.89 -27.10 -41.25
C LEU A 438 -25.52 -28.48 -40.99
N LEU A 439 -26.65 -28.55 -40.28
CA LEU A 439 -27.33 -29.80 -39.90
C LEU A 439 -28.37 -30.30 -40.90
N GLU A 440 -28.71 -29.49 -41.90
CA GLU A 440 -29.73 -29.79 -42.90
C GLU A 440 -29.50 -31.14 -43.59
N THR A 441 -30.54 -31.94 -43.78
CA THR A 441 -30.45 -33.25 -44.43
C THR A 441 -31.36 -33.30 -45.66
N ASN A 442 -31.13 -34.26 -46.55
CA ASN A 442 -32.03 -34.50 -47.69
C ASN A 442 -33.39 -35.08 -47.26
N TYR A 443 -33.61 -35.34 -45.96
CA TYR A 443 -34.81 -35.92 -45.39
C TYR A 443 -35.48 -34.96 -44.39
N LEU A 444 -35.71 -33.71 -44.82
CA LEU A 444 -36.30 -32.63 -44.01
C LEU A 444 -37.65 -32.99 -43.36
N GLU A 445 -38.42 -33.88 -43.98
CA GLU A 445 -39.70 -34.32 -43.43
C GLU A 445 -39.50 -35.27 -42.23
N ARG A 446 -38.41 -36.06 -42.24
CA ARG A 446 -38.12 -37.13 -41.26
C ARG A 446 -37.22 -36.70 -40.11
N ILE A 447 -36.37 -35.70 -40.33
CA ILE A 447 -35.44 -35.14 -39.33
C ILE A 447 -35.59 -33.62 -39.31
N LYS A 448 -36.15 -33.09 -38.22
CA LYS A 448 -36.37 -31.64 -38.04
C LYS A 448 -35.67 -31.13 -36.79
N TYR A 449 -35.13 -29.92 -36.90
CA TYR A 449 -34.46 -29.20 -35.83
C TYR A 449 -35.24 -27.94 -35.49
N VAL A 450 -35.67 -27.80 -34.24
CA VAL A 450 -36.47 -26.67 -33.77
C VAL A 450 -35.71 -25.96 -32.65
N TYR A 451 -35.45 -24.66 -32.82
CA TYR A 451 -34.82 -23.84 -31.78
C TYR A 451 -35.88 -23.05 -31.03
N HIS A 452 -35.88 -23.19 -29.70
CA HIS A 452 -36.80 -22.49 -28.82
C HIS A 452 -36.17 -21.20 -28.29
N ASP A 453 -36.46 -20.05 -28.89
CA ASP A 453 -35.83 -18.76 -28.55
C ASP A 453 -35.90 -18.41 -27.05
N LYS A 454 -37.02 -18.71 -26.39
CA LYS A 454 -37.25 -18.37 -24.97
C LYS A 454 -36.38 -19.20 -24.03
N THR A 455 -36.19 -20.49 -24.33
CA THR A 455 -35.41 -21.42 -23.48
C THR A 455 -33.97 -21.55 -23.96
N ARG A 456 -33.68 -21.13 -25.19
CA ARG A 456 -32.43 -21.32 -25.93
C ARG A 456 -32.05 -22.78 -26.11
N LYS A 457 -33.03 -23.68 -26.10
CA LYS A 457 -32.83 -25.13 -26.22
C LYS A 457 -33.10 -25.60 -27.65
N LEU A 458 -32.40 -26.67 -28.04
CA LEU A 458 -32.67 -27.40 -29.27
C LEU A 458 -33.68 -28.51 -29.01
N GLU A 459 -34.67 -28.62 -29.87
CA GLU A 459 -35.51 -29.80 -30.02
C GLU A 459 -35.18 -30.49 -31.33
N ILE A 460 -34.98 -31.81 -31.27
CA ILE A 460 -34.74 -32.68 -32.42
C ILE A 460 -35.98 -33.54 -32.56
N GLN A 461 -36.68 -33.42 -33.69
CA GLN A 461 -37.86 -34.21 -34.02
C GLN A 461 -37.48 -35.26 -35.06
N LEU A 462 -37.73 -36.52 -34.72
CA LEU A 462 -37.39 -37.69 -35.54
C LEU A 462 -38.65 -38.51 -35.82
N GLU A 463 -38.84 -38.90 -37.08
CA GLU A 463 -39.81 -39.92 -37.46
C GLU A 463 -39.31 -41.35 -37.18
N GLU A 464 -40.23 -42.33 -37.25
CA GLU A 464 -39.90 -43.73 -36.99
C GLU A 464 -38.76 -44.23 -37.90
N GLY A 465 -37.77 -44.88 -37.27
CA GLY A 465 -36.56 -45.38 -37.95
C GLY A 465 -35.47 -44.33 -38.22
N ALA A 466 -35.70 -43.04 -37.91
CA ALA A 466 -34.68 -42.00 -38.05
C ALA A 466 -33.80 -41.88 -36.79
N GLN A 467 -32.49 -41.70 -37.00
CA GLN A 467 -31.53 -41.48 -35.93
C GLN A 467 -30.46 -40.48 -36.39
N VAL A 468 -29.96 -39.68 -35.46
CA VAL A 468 -28.88 -38.72 -35.70
C VAL A 468 -27.76 -38.89 -34.69
N ARG A 469 -26.52 -38.68 -35.11
CA ARG A 469 -25.33 -38.79 -34.26
C ARG A 469 -24.44 -37.58 -34.44
N PHE A 470 -24.04 -37.01 -33.31
CA PHE A 470 -23.10 -35.89 -33.23
C PHE A 470 -21.81 -36.35 -32.56
N LYS A 471 -20.69 -35.70 -32.86
CA LYS A 471 -19.38 -35.96 -32.23
C LYS A 471 -18.59 -34.66 -32.12
N GLY A 472 -17.72 -34.57 -31.12
CA GLY A 472 -16.79 -33.45 -30.95
C GLY A 472 -17.46 -32.23 -30.33
N ARG A 473 -16.89 -31.03 -30.56
CA ARG A 473 -17.40 -29.76 -29.99
C ARG A 473 -18.83 -29.46 -30.41
N LEU A 474 -19.26 -29.95 -31.57
CA LEU A 474 -20.62 -29.81 -32.07
C LEU A 474 -21.65 -30.37 -31.07
N ALA A 475 -21.40 -31.55 -30.48
CA ALA A 475 -22.33 -32.13 -29.51
C ALA A 475 -22.48 -31.25 -28.25
N ASP A 476 -21.36 -30.77 -27.69
CA ASP A 476 -21.37 -29.91 -26.51
C ASP A 476 -22.03 -28.56 -26.77
N MET A 477 -21.79 -28.00 -27.96
CA MET A 477 -22.34 -26.74 -28.41
C MET A 477 -23.87 -26.82 -28.52
N LEU A 478 -24.40 -27.93 -29.03
CA LEU A 478 -25.85 -28.17 -29.14
C LEU A 478 -26.50 -28.47 -27.78
N GLY A 479 -25.73 -28.80 -26.75
CA GLY A 479 -26.21 -29.01 -25.38
C GLY A 479 -26.21 -30.46 -24.89
N PHE A 480 -25.56 -31.38 -25.62
CA PHE A 480 -25.39 -32.76 -25.16
C PHE A 480 -24.34 -32.86 -24.05
N GLN A 481 -24.42 -33.93 -23.25
CA GLN A 481 -23.44 -34.24 -22.19
C GLN A 481 -22.50 -35.40 -22.55
N ALA A 482 -22.90 -36.25 -23.50
CA ALA A 482 -22.09 -37.35 -23.99
C ALA A 482 -21.17 -36.87 -25.12
N GLU A 483 -20.00 -37.48 -25.27
CA GLU A 483 -19.01 -37.12 -26.30
C GLU A 483 -19.46 -37.45 -27.74
N ALA A 484 -20.29 -38.49 -27.88
CA ALA A 484 -20.81 -38.95 -29.17
C ALA A 484 -22.29 -39.39 -29.07
N PRO A 485 -23.22 -38.47 -28.79
CA PRO A 485 -24.63 -38.81 -28.58
C PRO A 485 -25.26 -39.33 -29.86
N THR A 486 -26.01 -40.43 -29.76
CA THR A 486 -26.93 -40.89 -30.80
C THR A 486 -28.35 -40.67 -30.31
N VAL A 487 -29.12 -39.90 -31.06
CA VAL A 487 -30.53 -39.60 -30.78
C VAL A 487 -31.38 -40.51 -31.65
N THR A 488 -32.23 -41.31 -31.00
CA THR A 488 -33.08 -42.31 -31.65
C THR A 488 -34.57 -41.99 -31.56
N GLN A 489 -34.95 -41.00 -30.77
CA GLN A 489 -36.32 -40.53 -30.56
C GLN A 489 -36.33 -39.01 -30.42
N SER A 490 -37.46 -38.39 -30.70
CA SER A 490 -37.63 -36.94 -30.55
C SER A 490 -37.31 -36.50 -29.12
N ILE A 491 -36.46 -35.47 -28.99
CA ILE A 491 -35.96 -35.01 -27.69
C ILE A 491 -35.74 -33.50 -27.69
N THR A 492 -36.09 -32.86 -26.58
CA THR A 492 -35.67 -31.49 -26.26
C THR A 492 -34.48 -31.55 -25.33
N LEU A 493 -33.36 -30.94 -25.74
CA LEU A 493 -32.12 -30.99 -24.96
C LEU A 493 -32.22 -30.15 -23.68
N ASP A 494 -31.65 -30.66 -22.60
CA ASP A 494 -31.77 -30.04 -21.28
C ASP A 494 -30.91 -28.78 -21.11
N ARG A 495 -29.83 -28.65 -21.88
CA ARG A 495 -28.92 -27.50 -21.83
C ARG A 495 -29.21 -26.53 -22.97
N PRO A 496 -29.10 -25.22 -22.73
CA PRO A 496 -29.18 -24.25 -23.80
C PRO A 496 -27.97 -24.38 -24.74
N ILE A 497 -28.17 -24.05 -26.01
CA ILE A 497 -27.10 -24.01 -27.01
C ILE A 497 -26.08 -22.94 -26.62
N ASP A 498 -24.79 -23.25 -26.77
CA ASP A 498 -23.69 -22.35 -26.42
C ASP A 498 -22.66 -22.25 -27.54
N LEU A 499 -22.89 -21.31 -28.45
CA LEU A 499 -22.01 -21.03 -29.60
C LEU A 499 -20.70 -20.31 -29.19
N ARG A 500 -20.55 -19.90 -27.92
CA ARG A 500 -19.45 -19.03 -27.45
C ARG A 500 -18.29 -19.78 -26.78
N GLN A 501 -18.29 -21.11 -26.82
CA GLN A 501 -17.21 -21.90 -26.25
C GLN A 501 -15.86 -21.66 -26.97
N PRO A 502 -14.72 -21.80 -26.27
CA PRO A 502 -14.57 -21.99 -24.82
C PRO A 502 -14.67 -20.69 -24.00
N HIS A 503 -15.22 -20.77 -22.78
CA HIS A 503 -15.31 -19.64 -21.83
C HIS A 503 -14.02 -19.41 -21.02
N ASN A 504 -13.20 -20.45 -20.86
CA ASN A 504 -11.99 -20.43 -20.04
C ASN A 504 -10.85 -21.14 -20.77
N LEU A 505 -9.67 -20.53 -20.73
CA LEU A 505 -8.42 -21.10 -21.22
C LEU A 505 -7.59 -21.55 -20.02
N TYR A 506 -7.28 -22.84 -19.97
CA TYR A 506 -6.42 -23.44 -18.97
C TYR A 506 -4.99 -23.46 -19.51
N VAL A 507 -4.12 -22.63 -18.94
CA VAL A 507 -2.73 -22.49 -19.37
C VAL A 507 -1.85 -23.38 -18.49
N TYR A 508 -1.24 -24.38 -19.10
CA TYR A 508 -0.29 -25.32 -18.49
C TYR A 508 1.14 -24.96 -18.89
N CYS A 509 2.09 -25.27 -18.01
CA CYS A 509 3.50 -25.00 -18.25
C CYS A 509 4.37 -26.11 -17.65
N ASP A 510 5.24 -26.72 -18.45
CA ASP A 510 6.03 -27.92 -18.08
C ASP A 510 7.01 -27.71 -16.90
N ILE A 511 7.46 -26.47 -16.71
CA ILE A 511 8.35 -26.09 -15.60
C ILE A 511 7.61 -25.92 -14.26
N VAL A 512 6.28 -25.98 -14.23
CA VAL A 512 5.47 -25.86 -13.00
C VAL A 512 5.35 -27.22 -12.29
N GLU A 513 5.46 -27.24 -10.97
CA GLU A 513 5.17 -28.45 -10.17
C GLU A 513 3.68 -28.85 -10.30
N PRO A 514 3.37 -30.11 -10.63
CA PRO A 514 1.98 -30.57 -10.73
C PRO A 514 1.22 -30.39 -9.42
N ARG A 515 0.04 -29.75 -9.49
CA ARG A 515 -0.84 -29.50 -8.32
C ARG A 515 -2.19 -30.18 -8.51
N ALA A 516 -2.84 -30.50 -7.41
CA ALA A 516 -4.18 -31.07 -7.42
C ALA A 516 -5.19 -30.05 -8.00
N VAL A 517 -5.84 -30.43 -9.10
CA VAL A 517 -6.96 -29.72 -9.72
C VAL A 517 -8.08 -30.76 -9.89
N GLY A 518 -9.12 -30.66 -9.06
CA GLY A 518 -10.14 -31.72 -8.98
C GLY A 518 -9.53 -33.04 -8.49
N HIS A 519 -9.68 -34.10 -9.29
CA HIS A 519 -9.18 -35.45 -8.99
C HIS A 519 -7.81 -35.77 -9.63
N THR A 520 -7.20 -34.83 -10.36
CA THR A 520 -5.96 -35.06 -11.12
C THR A 520 -4.87 -34.07 -10.71
N ARG A 521 -3.59 -34.46 -10.81
CA ARG A 521 -2.45 -33.56 -10.64
C ARG A 521 -1.96 -33.05 -11.99
N VAL A 522 -1.98 -31.74 -12.19
CA VAL A 522 -1.62 -31.10 -13.47
C VAL A 522 -0.72 -29.87 -13.24
N PRO A 523 0.21 -29.56 -14.17
CA PRO A 523 1.09 -28.40 -14.07
C PRO A 523 0.36 -27.13 -14.55
N LEU A 524 -0.80 -26.82 -13.93
CA LEU A 524 -1.64 -25.69 -14.28
C LEU A 524 -1.02 -24.39 -13.75
N LEU A 525 -0.70 -23.47 -14.67
CA LEU A 525 -0.16 -22.16 -14.34
C LEU A 525 -1.29 -21.20 -13.93
N ARG A 526 -2.33 -21.07 -14.78
CA ARG A 526 -3.46 -20.16 -14.55
C ARG A 526 -4.67 -20.54 -15.42
N VAL A 527 -5.87 -20.26 -14.90
CA VAL A 527 -7.12 -20.23 -15.70
C VAL A 527 -7.42 -18.79 -16.11
N VAL A 528 -7.66 -18.59 -17.41
CA VAL A 528 -7.89 -17.30 -18.04
C VAL A 528 -9.32 -17.25 -18.58
N ASN A 529 -10.12 -16.30 -18.11
CA ASN A 529 -11.53 -16.19 -18.53
C ASN A 529 -11.63 -15.35 -19.82
N VAL A 530 -12.37 -15.85 -20.79
CA VAL A 530 -12.63 -15.19 -22.08
C VAL A 530 -13.80 -14.21 -21.91
N LYS A 531 -13.60 -12.92 -22.19
CA LYS A 531 -14.66 -11.89 -21.99
C LYS A 531 -14.97 -11.06 -23.24
N GLN A 532 -14.06 -11.03 -24.20
CA GLN A 532 -14.11 -10.17 -25.39
C GLN A 532 -15.00 -10.76 -26.48
N LYS A 533 -15.28 -10.00 -27.55
CA LYS A 533 -16.07 -10.49 -28.70
C LYS A 533 -15.20 -11.34 -29.62
N TYR A 534 -15.82 -12.25 -30.36
CA TYR A 534 -15.15 -13.01 -31.42
C TYR A 534 -14.57 -12.05 -32.46
N GLY A 535 -13.35 -12.34 -32.94
CA GLY A 535 -12.65 -11.54 -33.94
C GLY A 535 -11.58 -10.59 -33.38
N GLU A 536 -11.58 -10.30 -32.08
CA GLU A 536 -10.64 -9.37 -31.45
C GLU A 536 -9.35 -10.06 -30.97
N ASP A 537 -8.22 -9.36 -31.01
CA ASP A 537 -7.01 -9.77 -30.30
C ASP A 537 -7.13 -9.36 -28.83
N VAL A 538 -6.93 -10.31 -27.93
CA VAL A 538 -7.08 -10.11 -26.49
C VAL A 538 -5.72 -9.97 -25.86
N SER A 539 -5.43 -8.82 -25.26
CA SER A 539 -4.29 -8.62 -24.35
C SER A 539 -4.78 -8.53 -22.91
N MET A 540 -4.21 -9.34 -22.03
CA MET A 540 -4.53 -9.35 -20.60
C MET A 540 -3.26 -9.29 -19.76
N ILE A 541 -3.16 -8.23 -18.95
CA ILE A 541 -2.09 -8.05 -17.96
C ILE A 541 -2.66 -8.34 -16.56
N PHE A 542 -2.00 -9.23 -15.83
CA PHE A 542 -2.44 -9.66 -14.51
C PHE A 542 -1.71 -8.88 -13.41
N THR A 543 -2.45 -8.06 -12.66
CA THR A 543 -1.92 -7.33 -11.49
C THR A 543 -1.73 -8.22 -10.26
N ASN A 544 -2.58 -9.24 -10.11
CA ASN A 544 -2.41 -10.31 -9.13
C ASN A 544 -1.93 -11.59 -9.84
N ILE A 545 -0.63 -11.84 -9.76
CA ILE A 545 0.02 -12.99 -10.39
C ILE A 545 -0.10 -14.20 -9.45
N HIS A 546 -0.64 -15.31 -9.97
CA HIS A 546 -0.70 -16.56 -9.22
C HIS A 546 0.62 -17.30 -9.42
N TYR A 547 1.43 -17.34 -8.36
CA TYR A 547 2.73 -18.01 -8.38
C TYR A 547 2.60 -19.50 -8.10
N GLN A 548 3.27 -20.29 -8.91
CA GLN A 548 3.39 -21.74 -8.79
C GLN A 548 4.85 -22.14 -8.60
N PRO A 549 5.17 -23.11 -7.74
CA PRO A 549 6.54 -23.59 -7.58
C PRO A 549 7.13 -24.11 -8.91
N VAL A 550 8.39 -23.78 -9.15
CA VAL A 550 9.13 -24.26 -10.33
C VAL A 550 9.74 -25.64 -10.04
N LYS A 551 9.40 -26.63 -10.87
CA LYS A 551 9.86 -28.03 -10.76
C LYS A 551 11.35 -28.20 -11.07
N GLN A 552 11.86 -27.47 -12.06
CA GLN A 552 13.21 -27.66 -12.61
C GLN A 552 14.12 -26.48 -12.27
N LYS A 553 15.36 -26.75 -11.84
CA LYS A 553 16.35 -25.70 -11.51
C LYS A 553 17.20 -25.27 -12.70
N TYR A 554 17.26 -26.12 -13.73
CA TYR A 554 17.99 -25.84 -14.96
C TYR A 554 17.12 -26.26 -16.14
N PHE A 555 16.88 -25.35 -17.06
CA PHE A 555 16.10 -25.60 -18.27
C PHE A 555 16.45 -24.57 -19.34
N ASP A 556 16.40 -24.98 -20.59
CA ASP A 556 16.71 -24.16 -21.77
C ASP A 556 15.57 -24.16 -22.79
N THR A 557 14.48 -24.84 -22.48
CA THR A 557 13.23 -24.88 -23.23
C THR A 557 12.06 -24.80 -22.26
N ILE A 558 10.98 -24.15 -22.67
CA ILE A 558 9.70 -24.14 -21.93
C ILE A 558 8.58 -24.54 -22.88
N GLU A 559 7.69 -25.41 -22.42
CA GLU A 559 6.46 -25.79 -23.11
C GLU A 559 5.25 -25.09 -22.48
N ILE A 560 4.42 -24.50 -23.33
CA ILE A 560 3.09 -23.99 -22.95
C ILE A 560 2.05 -24.86 -23.66
N ASP A 561 1.03 -25.30 -22.91
CA ASP A 561 -0.12 -26.02 -23.43
C ASP A 561 -1.41 -25.33 -22.95
N ILE A 562 -2.32 -24.98 -23.86
CA ILE A 562 -3.54 -24.24 -23.59
C ILE A 562 -4.74 -25.12 -23.93
N ARG A 563 -5.56 -25.46 -22.92
CA ARG A 563 -6.74 -26.30 -23.13
C ARG A 563 -8.03 -25.59 -22.74
N ASP A 564 -9.16 -26.10 -23.22
CA ASP A 564 -10.46 -25.71 -22.71
C ASP A 564 -10.79 -26.40 -21.37
N SER A 565 -12.00 -26.16 -20.84
CA SER A 565 -12.46 -26.74 -19.57
C SER A 565 -12.64 -28.26 -19.57
N VAL A 566 -12.62 -28.90 -20.75
CA VAL A 566 -12.76 -30.35 -20.91
C VAL A 566 -11.40 -31.00 -21.22
N GLY A 567 -10.34 -30.20 -21.37
CA GLY A 567 -8.98 -30.68 -21.68
C GLY A 567 -8.69 -30.80 -23.19
N ARG A 568 -9.61 -30.39 -24.06
CA ARG A 568 -9.38 -30.39 -25.51
C ARG A 568 -8.52 -29.21 -25.93
N LYS A 569 -7.82 -29.38 -27.06
CA LYS A 569 -7.03 -28.31 -27.67
C LYS A 569 -7.97 -27.17 -28.10
N VAL A 570 -7.61 -25.93 -27.76
CA VAL A 570 -8.34 -24.76 -28.25
C VAL A 570 -8.09 -24.63 -29.76
N PRO A 571 -9.14 -24.60 -30.61
CA PRO A 571 -9.00 -24.65 -32.06
C PRO A 571 -8.81 -23.24 -32.64
N PHE A 572 -7.66 -22.62 -32.36
CA PHE A 572 -7.33 -21.30 -32.93
C PHE A 572 -7.31 -21.37 -34.47
N ALA A 573 -8.04 -20.47 -35.12
CA ALA A 573 -8.15 -20.43 -36.59
C ALA A 573 -6.86 -19.89 -37.23
N ARG A 574 -6.24 -18.88 -36.62
CA ARG A 574 -4.98 -18.25 -37.06
C ARG A 574 -4.40 -17.36 -35.96
N GLY A 575 -3.18 -16.88 -36.16
CA GLY A 575 -2.51 -15.90 -35.31
C GLY A 575 -1.51 -16.53 -34.35
N ASN A 576 -1.03 -15.74 -33.40
CA ASN A 576 0.01 -16.14 -32.45
C ASN A 576 -0.45 -15.87 -31.02
N VAL A 577 -0.08 -16.79 -30.12
CA VAL A 577 -0.26 -16.60 -28.67
C VAL A 577 1.08 -16.16 -28.09
N ILE A 578 1.05 -15.15 -27.23
CA ILE A 578 2.23 -14.67 -26.51
C ILE A 578 1.94 -14.81 -25.02
N VAL A 579 2.80 -15.55 -24.33
CA VAL A 579 2.73 -15.72 -22.88
C VAL A 579 3.94 -15.06 -22.23
N THR A 580 3.72 -14.13 -21.31
CA THR A 580 4.79 -13.54 -20.49
C THR A 580 4.75 -14.16 -19.10
N LEU A 581 5.78 -14.94 -18.79
CA LEU A 581 6.01 -15.53 -17.47
C LEU A 581 6.80 -14.58 -16.58
N HIS A 582 6.51 -14.59 -15.29
CA HIS A 582 7.21 -13.83 -14.28
C HIS A 582 7.75 -14.76 -13.21
N PHE A 583 9.06 -14.73 -12.99
CA PHE A 583 9.75 -15.57 -12.00
C PHE A 583 10.12 -14.76 -10.75
N CYS A 584 9.95 -15.37 -9.57
CA CYS A 584 10.37 -14.79 -8.29
C CYS A 584 10.93 -15.87 -7.35
N LEU A 585 11.73 -15.46 -6.36
CA LEU A 585 12.22 -16.35 -5.31
C LEU A 585 11.09 -16.70 -4.34
N LYS A 586 10.92 -17.99 -4.07
CA LYS A 586 10.00 -18.49 -3.05
C LYS A 586 10.49 -17.99 -1.69
N ARG A 587 9.67 -17.20 -1.01
CA ARG A 587 9.98 -16.76 0.36
C ARG A 587 9.80 -17.95 1.30
N ALA A 588 10.73 -18.14 2.22
CA ALA A 588 10.62 -19.17 3.26
C ALA A 588 9.30 -18.96 4.03
N SER A 589 8.36 -19.88 3.82
CA SER A 589 7.10 -19.92 4.55
C SER A 589 7.42 -20.13 6.02
N HIS A 590 7.21 -19.11 6.86
CA HIS A 590 7.09 -19.31 8.30
C HIS A 590 5.65 -19.72 8.58
N PHE A 591 5.35 -20.98 8.26
CA PHE A 591 4.17 -21.69 8.77
C PHE A 591 4.68 -22.99 9.38
N VAL A 592 4.71 -23.02 10.71
CA VAL A 592 4.59 -24.26 11.51
C VAL A 592 3.12 -24.33 11.94
#